data_AF-A0A7Y4NXE4-F1
#
_entry.id   AF-A0A7Y4NXE4-F1
#
_cell.length_a   1.000
_cell.length_b   1.000
_cell.length_c   1.000
_cell.angle_alpha   90.00
_cell.angle_beta   90.00
_cell.angle_gamma   90.00
#
_symmetry.space_group_name_H-M   'P 1'
#
loop_
_entity.id
_entity.type
_entity.pdbx_description
1 polymer ?
#
loop_
_entity_poly.entity_id
_entity_poly.type
_entity_poly.pdbx_seq_one_letter_code
_entity_poly.pdbx_strand_id
1 'polypeptide(L)'
;MKRLFFLLTLLPALSSAQDRGELVFNQACSRCHQAQQPTERPKASLFATRDAVGPAMSQVRQKMDLDQLRAWVKAPYRINRKTACDTRLLAPEDTDALMGFLATVTVPTPPPRRQLLKDQVEQRESEHAAQRKAEEKAKSQSTNQGKK
;
A
#
# COMPACT_ATOMS: atom_id res chain seq x y z
N MET A 1 30.22 -26.91 16.98
CA MET A 1 30.18 -25.47 17.31
C MET A 1 30.79 -24.55 16.25
N LYS A 2 31.67 -25.01 15.35
CA LYS A 2 32.34 -24.15 14.35
C LYS A 2 31.49 -23.73 13.13
N ARG A 3 30.36 -24.40 12.89
CA ARG A 3 29.40 -24.06 11.82
C ARG A 3 28.42 -22.93 12.18
N LEU A 4 28.25 -22.64 13.48
CA LEU A 4 27.33 -21.59 13.95
C LEU A 4 27.93 -20.18 13.76
N PHE A 5 29.26 -20.05 13.88
CA PHE A 5 29.96 -18.77 13.70
C PHE A 5 29.92 -18.25 12.25
N PHE A 6 29.88 -19.13 11.24
CA PHE A 6 29.80 -18.70 9.83
C PHE A 6 28.42 -18.16 9.43
N LEU A 7 27.35 -18.52 10.15
CA LEU A 7 26.01 -17.99 9.86
C LEU A 7 25.82 -16.59 10.43
N LEU A 8 26.46 -16.25 11.55
CA LEU A 8 26.34 -14.92 12.15
C LEU A 8 27.05 -13.81 11.36
N THR A 9 28.09 -14.12 10.59
CA THR A 9 28.82 -13.11 9.81
C THR A 9 28.15 -12.72 8.49
N LEU A 10 27.16 -13.49 8.00
CA LEU A 10 26.40 -13.15 6.79
C LEU A 10 25.24 -12.18 7.02
N LEU A 11 24.74 -12.06 8.26
CA LEU A 11 23.63 -11.17 8.59
C LEU A 11 23.84 -9.67 8.23
N PRO A 12 24.99 -9.04 8.52
CA PRO A 12 25.15 -7.60 8.25
C PRO A 12 25.10 -7.25 6.76
N ALA A 13 25.50 -8.16 5.87
CA ALA A 13 25.45 -7.95 4.43
C ALA A 13 24.01 -7.95 3.89
N LEU A 14 23.10 -8.71 4.50
CA LEU A 14 21.68 -8.68 4.16
C LEU A 14 21.04 -7.36 4.60
N SER A 15 21.37 -6.89 5.81
CA SER A 15 20.82 -5.63 6.34
C SER A 15 21.19 -4.43 5.45
N SER A 16 22.45 -4.30 5.05
CA SER A 16 22.89 -3.18 4.21
C SER A 16 22.27 -3.20 2.80
N ALA A 17 22.02 -4.39 2.24
CA ALA A 17 21.30 -4.53 0.98
C ALA A 17 19.82 -4.14 1.12
N GLN A 18 19.18 -4.47 2.25
CA GLN A 18 17.82 -4.02 2.57
C GLN A 18 17.74 -2.49 2.69
N ASP A 19 18.66 -1.87 3.43
CA ASP A 19 18.70 -0.40 3.61
C ASP A 19 18.91 0.33 2.27
N ARG A 20 19.80 -0.21 1.42
CA ARG A 20 19.99 0.31 0.06
C ARG A 20 18.73 0.15 -0.79
N GLY A 21 18.06 -1.00 -0.73
CA GLY A 21 16.83 -1.24 -1.46
C GLY A 21 15.69 -0.31 -1.06
N GLU A 22 15.56 -0.02 0.24
CA GLU A 22 14.60 0.95 0.75
C GLU A 22 14.90 2.37 0.25
N LEU A 23 16.18 2.77 0.26
CA LEU A 23 16.60 4.08 -0.26
C LEU A 23 16.27 4.23 -1.75
N VAL A 24 16.57 3.20 -2.54
CA VAL A 24 16.24 3.16 -3.97
C VAL A 24 14.73 3.25 -4.19
N PHE A 25 13.93 2.51 -3.41
CA PHE A 25 12.47 2.59 -3.46
C PHE A 25 11.99 4.02 -3.15
N ASN A 26 12.53 4.64 -2.10
CA ASN A 26 12.17 5.99 -1.70
C ASN A 26 12.53 7.03 -2.77
N GLN A 27 13.63 6.84 -3.50
CA GLN A 27 14.04 7.75 -4.55
C GLN A 27 13.25 7.58 -5.85
N ALA A 28 13.03 6.34 -6.29
CA ALA A 28 12.50 6.04 -7.62
C ALA A 28 10.99 5.72 -7.64
N CYS A 29 10.44 5.16 -6.56
CA CYS A 29 9.11 4.57 -6.56
C CYS A 29 8.11 5.32 -5.67
N SER A 30 8.57 5.88 -4.54
CA SER A 30 7.69 6.45 -3.48
C SER A 30 6.79 7.59 -3.95
N ARG A 31 7.19 8.32 -4.99
CA ARG A 31 6.39 9.40 -5.59
C ARG A 31 5.07 8.91 -6.17
N CYS A 32 5.02 7.65 -6.58
CA CYS A 32 3.85 7.04 -7.22
C CYS A 32 3.29 5.88 -6.40
N HIS A 33 4.12 5.14 -5.65
CA HIS A 33 3.71 3.93 -4.95
C HIS A 33 4.01 4.05 -3.46
N GLN A 34 3.11 3.54 -2.63
CA GLN A 34 3.42 3.28 -1.22
C GLN A 34 4.01 1.87 -1.09
N ALA A 35 4.99 1.67 -0.20
CA ALA A 35 5.54 0.32 0.02
C ALA A 35 4.43 -0.60 0.57
N GLN A 36 3.80 -0.19 1.67
CA GLN A 36 2.69 -0.91 2.30
C GLN A 36 1.37 -0.19 2.09
N GLN A 37 0.29 -0.96 2.06
CA GLN A 37 -1.05 -0.39 2.10
C GLN A 37 -1.33 0.12 3.52
N PRO A 38 -1.83 1.36 3.69
CA PRO A 38 -2.27 1.84 4.99
C PRO A 38 -3.38 0.93 5.52
N THR A 39 -3.19 0.41 6.74
CA THR A 39 -4.19 -0.43 7.42
C THR A 39 -5.39 0.38 7.92
N GLU A 40 -5.23 1.70 8.01
CA GLU A 40 -6.28 2.63 8.41
C GLU A 40 -6.61 3.57 7.25
N ARG A 41 -7.90 3.89 7.07
CA ARG A 41 -8.30 4.97 6.15
C ARG A 41 -7.67 6.26 6.69
N PRO A 42 -6.91 7.01 5.88
CA PRO A 42 -6.37 8.29 6.31
C PRO A 42 -7.56 9.15 6.78
N LYS A 43 -7.57 9.57 8.05
CA LYS A 43 -8.45 10.67 8.47
C LYS A 43 -8.11 11.82 7.54
N ALA A 44 -9.11 12.36 6.84
CA ALA A 44 -8.93 13.45 5.89
C ALA A 44 -8.19 14.60 6.60
N SER A 45 -6.87 14.65 6.40
CA SER A 45 -6.02 15.70 6.89
C SER A 45 -5.99 16.75 5.79
N LEU A 46 -6.22 18.01 6.16
CA LEU A 46 -6.06 19.15 5.25
C LEU A 46 -4.62 19.29 4.72
N PHE A 47 -3.68 18.51 5.28
CA PHE A 47 -2.29 18.37 4.85
C PHE A 47 -1.96 17.00 4.25
N ALA A 48 -2.97 16.22 3.84
CA ALA A 48 -2.75 14.90 3.24
C ALA A 48 -1.81 15.02 2.04
N THR A 49 -0.64 14.40 2.17
CA THR A 49 0.33 14.26 1.10
C THR A 49 -0.35 13.54 -0.05
N ARG A 50 -0.26 14.15 -1.23
CA ARG A 50 -0.81 13.71 -2.53
C ARG A 50 -1.01 12.20 -2.61
N ASP A 51 -2.24 11.78 -2.93
CA ASP A 51 -2.58 10.37 -3.11
C ASP A 51 -1.60 9.69 -4.08
N ALA A 52 -1.15 8.49 -3.70
CA ALA A 52 -0.29 7.68 -4.53
C ALA A 52 -0.98 7.39 -5.88
N VAL A 53 -0.29 7.65 -6.98
CA VAL A 53 -0.82 7.47 -8.34
C VAL A 53 -0.92 5.99 -8.72
N GLY A 54 -0.02 5.17 -8.19
CA GLY A 54 0.04 3.72 -8.38
C GLY A 54 -0.40 2.94 -7.14
N PRO A 55 -0.74 1.65 -7.30
CA PRO A 55 -1.13 0.79 -6.18
C PRO A 55 -0.01 0.64 -5.15
N ALA A 56 -0.35 0.36 -3.89
CA ALA A 56 0.66 -0.01 -2.91
C ALA A 56 1.43 -1.27 -3.36
N MET A 57 2.74 -1.33 -3.13
CA MET A 57 3.57 -2.45 -3.58
C MET A 57 3.15 -3.76 -2.92
N SER A 58 2.69 -3.71 -1.68
CA SER A 58 2.03 -4.84 -1.03
C SER A 58 0.85 -5.44 -1.83
N GLN A 59 0.08 -4.63 -2.56
CA GLN A 59 -0.99 -5.13 -3.45
C GLN A 59 -0.43 -5.67 -4.77
N VAL A 60 0.63 -5.06 -5.29
CA VAL A 60 1.33 -5.58 -6.47
C VAL A 60 1.87 -6.98 -6.17
N ARG A 61 2.48 -7.19 -5.00
CA ARG A 61 2.98 -8.48 -4.53
C ARG A 61 1.90 -9.56 -4.34
N GLN A 62 0.60 -9.19 -4.26
CA GLN A 62 -0.52 -10.15 -4.27
C GLN A 62 -0.81 -10.71 -5.67
N LYS A 63 -0.48 -9.95 -6.73
CA LYS A 63 -0.87 -10.24 -8.11
C LYS A 63 0.33 -10.60 -9.00
N MET A 64 1.53 -10.25 -8.56
CA MET A 64 2.76 -10.38 -9.30
C MET A 64 3.84 -10.94 -8.39
N ASP A 65 4.47 -12.05 -8.81
CA ASP A 65 5.62 -12.61 -8.08
C ASP A 65 6.89 -11.76 -8.27
N LEU A 66 7.97 -12.11 -7.58
CA LEU A 66 9.21 -11.33 -7.62
C LEU A 66 9.92 -11.37 -8.99
N ASP A 67 9.81 -12.45 -9.75
CA ASP A 67 10.45 -12.56 -11.05
C ASP A 67 9.69 -11.75 -12.10
N GLN A 68 8.36 -11.82 -12.07
CA GLN A 68 7.49 -10.96 -12.87
C GLN A 68 7.70 -9.48 -12.52
N LEU A 69 7.85 -9.15 -11.23
CA LEU A 69 8.10 -7.78 -10.80
C LEU A 69 9.49 -7.30 -11.23
N ARG A 70 10.52 -8.16 -11.15
CA ARG A 70 11.85 -7.86 -11.69
C ARG A 70 11.80 -7.63 -13.20
N ALA A 71 11.08 -8.46 -13.94
CA ALA A 71 10.89 -8.28 -15.39
C ALA A 71 10.17 -6.97 -15.71
N TRP A 72 9.15 -6.60 -14.92
CA TRP A 72 8.46 -5.32 -15.01
C TRP A 72 9.41 -4.16 -14.76
N VAL A 73 10.11 -4.14 -13.62
CA VAL A 73 11.04 -3.06 -13.25
C VAL A 73 12.13 -2.87 -14.30
N LYS A 74 12.62 -3.95 -14.93
CA LYS A 74 13.63 -3.86 -15.99
C LYS A 74 13.16 -3.07 -17.21
N ALA A 75 11.89 -3.22 -17.61
CA ALA A 75 11.37 -2.53 -18.79
C ALA A 75 9.84 -2.42 -18.79
N PRO A 76 9.23 -1.51 -17.99
CA PRO A 76 7.78 -1.40 -17.88
C PRO A 76 7.11 -1.14 -19.23
N TYR A 77 7.72 -0.28 -20.06
CA TYR A 77 7.20 0.08 -21.39
C TYR A 77 7.18 -1.10 -22.38
N ARG A 78 8.03 -2.12 -22.18
CA ARG A 78 8.05 -3.32 -23.03
C ARG A 78 6.88 -4.25 -22.70
N ILE A 79 6.43 -4.26 -21.45
CA ILE A 79 5.27 -5.05 -20.99
C ILE A 79 3.97 -4.28 -21.23
N ASN A 80 3.94 -2.98 -20.89
CA ASN A 80 2.82 -2.09 -21.12
C ASN A 80 3.29 -0.75 -21.69
N ARG A 81 3.11 -0.55 -23.00
CA ARG A 81 3.50 0.68 -23.72
C ARG A 81 2.76 1.95 -23.26
N LYS A 82 1.68 1.83 -22.48
CA LYS A 82 0.90 2.96 -21.96
C LYS A 82 1.21 3.26 -20.49
N THR A 83 2.15 2.55 -19.87
CA THR A 83 2.52 2.77 -18.47
C THR A 83 3.18 4.13 -18.27
N ALA A 84 2.85 4.80 -17.18
CA ALA A 84 3.54 6.00 -16.70
C ALA A 84 4.73 5.66 -15.77
N CYS A 85 4.94 4.37 -15.46
CA CYS A 85 6.07 3.90 -14.66
C CYS A 85 7.35 3.95 -15.52
N ASP A 86 8.28 4.83 -15.17
CA ASP A 86 9.58 4.96 -15.85
C ASP A 86 10.71 4.54 -14.92
N THR A 87 11.41 3.47 -15.27
CA THR A 87 12.54 2.91 -14.52
C THR A 87 13.86 3.03 -15.28
N ARG A 88 13.92 3.77 -16.39
CA ARG A 88 15.13 3.87 -17.24
C ARG A 88 16.34 4.51 -16.54
N LEU A 89 16.10 5.25 -15.46
CA LEU A 89 17.13 5.87 -14.64
C LEU A 89 17.61 4.98 -13.49
N LEU A 90 17.05 3.78 -13.33
CA LEU A 90 17.46 2.83 -12.30
C LEU A 90 18.71 2.06 -12.77
N ALA A 91 19.78 2.13 -11.99
CA ALA A 91 20.99 1.38 -12.28
C ALA A 91 20.76 -0.13 -12.11
N PRO A 92 21.47 -1.00 -12.85
CA PRO A 92 21.33 -2.45 -12.71
C PRO A 92 21.56 -2.94 -11.27
N GLU A 93 22.58 -2.43 -10.59
CA GLU A 93 22.91 -2.76 -9.19
C GLU A 93 21.84 -2.31 -8.19
N ASP A 94 21.16 -1.20 -8.48
CA ASP A 94 20.06 -0.70 -7.65
C ASP A 94 18.78 -1.50 -7.88
N THR A 95 18.64 -2.12 -9.05
CA THR A 95 17.53 -3.03 -9.33
C THR A 95 17.56 -4.23 -8.38
N ASP A 96 18.71 -4.85 -8.17
CA ASP A 96 18.79 -6.01 -7.28
C ASP A 96 18.57 -5.65 -5.80
N ALA A 97 19.13 -4.52 -5.35
CA ALA A 97 18.85 -4.00 -4.00
C ALA A 97 17.36 -3.70 -3.82
N LEU A 98 16.73 -3.02 -4.81
CA LEU A 98 15.29 -2.74 -4.82
C LEU A 98 14.47 -4.03 -4.76
N MET A 99 14.81 -5.06 -5.55
CA MET A 99 14.10 -6.33 -5.53
C MET A 99 14.24 -7.04 -4.17
N GLY A 100 15.39 -6.93 -3.51
CA GLY A 100 15.59 -7.41 -2.14
C GLY A 100 14.65 -6.72 -1.15
N PHE A 101 14.55 -5.39 -1.20
CA PHE A 101 13.58 -4.64 -0.38
C PHE A 101 12.13 -5.01 -0.72
N LEU A 102 11.77 -5.06 -2.00
CA LEU A 102 10.41 -5.41 -2.42
C LEU A 102 10.04 -6.84 -2.01
N ALA A 103 11.01 -7.75 -1.82
CA ALA A 103 10.79 -9.07 -1.27
C ALA A 103 10.26 -9.04 0.17
N THR A 104 10.71 -8.08 0.98
CA THR A 104 10.29 -7.92 2.39
C THR A 104 9.00 -7.12 2.55
N VAL A 105 8.58 -6.39 1.52
CA VAL A 105 7.27 -5.74 1.49
C VAL A 105 6.19 -6.81 1.54
N THR A 106 5.60 -6.98 2.71
CA THR A 106 4.59 -8.00 2.97
C THR A 106 3.28 -7.64 2.29
N VAL A 107 2.66 -8.65 1.68
CA VAL A 107 1.23 -8.67 1.46
C VAL A 107 0.54 -8.71 2.83
N PRO A 108 -0.29 -7.73 3.22
CA PRO A 108 -1.12 -7.86 4.41
C PRO A 108 -1.92 -9.16 4.28
N THR A 109 -1.81 -10.03 5.29
CA THR A 109 -2.65 -11.23 5.36
C THR A 109 -4.10 -10.77 5.30
N PRO A 110 -4.92 -11.30 4.37
CA PRO A 110 -6.34 -10.97 4.33
C PRO A 110 -6.95 -11.20 5.71
N PRO A 111 -7.75 -10.26 6.25
CA PRO A 111 -8.37 -10.45 7.55
C PRO A 111 -9.22 -11.72 7.52
N PRO A 112 -9.24 -12.50 8.61
CA PRO A 112 -10.01 -13.73 8.66
C PRO A 112 -11.48 -13.44 8.40
N ARG A 113 -12.19 -14.37 7.73
CA ARG A 113 -13.61 -14.22 7.34
C ARG A 113 -14.51 -13.72 8.46
N ARG A 114 -14.26 -14.16 9.71
CA ARG A 114 -15.02 -13.72 10.88
C ARG A 114 -14.90 -12.22 11.14
N GLN A 115 -13.72 -11.64 10.92
CA GLN A 115 -13.49 -10.21 11.08
C GLN A 115 -14.18 -9.44 9.95
N LEU A 116 -14.06 -9.89 8.70
CA LEU A 116 -14.79 -9.31 7.57
C LEU A 116 -16.31 -9.27 7.77
N LEU A 117 -16.88 -10.31 8.39
CA LEU A 117 -18.30 -10.36 8.71
C LEU A 117 -18.70 -9.37 9.80
N LYS A 118 -17.85 -9.19 10.83
CA LYS A 118 -18.07 -8.18 11.88
C LYS A 118 -18.05 -6.78 11.30
N ASP A 119 -17.04 -6.46 10.49
CA ASP A 119 -16.88 -5.15 9.87
C ASP A 119 -18.09 -4.81 8.98
N GLN A 120 -18.63 -5.80 8.25
CA GLN A 120 -19.85 -5.62 7.45
C GLN A 120 -21.09 -5.32 8.29
N VAL A 121 -21.25 -5.97 9.44
CA VAL A 121 -22.39 -5.71 10.33
C VAL A 121 -22.29 -4.31 10.92
N GLU A 122 -21.11 -3.95 11.46
CA GLU A 122 -20.85 -2.63 12.03
C GLU A 122 -21.05 -1.51 10.99
N GLN A 123 -20.59 -1.73 9.76
CA GLN A 123 -20.77 -0.78 8.67
C GLN A 123 -22.26 -0.58 8.35
N ARG A 124 -23.06 -1.65 8.23
CA ARG A 124 -24.51 -1.54 8.00
C ARG A 124 -25.22 -0.81 9.14
N GLU A 125 -24.87 -1.12 10.39
CA GLU A 125 -25.45 -0.44 11.55
C GLU A 125 -25.13 1.06 11.55
N SER A 126 -23.90 1.42 11.20
CA SER A 126 -23.48 2.82 11.07
C SER A 126 -24.22 3.56 9.95
N GLU A 127 -24.44 2.91 8.81
CA GLU A 127 -25.19 3.45 7.67
C GLU A 127 -26.67 3.66 8.04
N HIS A 128 -27.30 2.68 8.69
CA HIS A 128 -28.68 2.80 9.20
C HIS A 128 -28.82 3.90 10.27
N ALA A 129 -27.83 4.06 11.15
CA ALA A 129 -27.82 5.13 12.13
C ALA A 129 -27.67 6.52 11.47
N ALA A 130 -26.84 6.63 10.44
CA ALA A 130 -26.67 7.87 9.68
C ALA A 130 -27.94 8.26 8.92
N GLN A 131 -28.63 7.30 8.29
CA GLN A 131 -29.89 7.51 7.58
C GLN A 131 -30.98 8.04 8.53
N ARG A 132 -31.17 7.39 9.69
CA ARG A 132 -32.16 7.84 10.69
C ARG A 132 -31.89 9.27 11.17
N LYS A 133 -30.63 9.61 11.46
CA LYS A 133 -30.25 10.97 11.83
C LYS A 133 -30.51 11.99 10.72
N ALA A 134 -30.33 11.61 9.46
CA ALA A 134 -30.63 12.47 8.32
C ALA A 134 -32.14 12.70 8.14
N GLU A 135 -32.95 11.64 8.31
CA GLU A 135 -34.42 11.72 8.26
C GLU A 135 -34.99 12.59 9.39
N GLU A 136 -34.48 12.44 10.61
CA GLU A 136 -34.87 13.28 11.77
C GLU A 136 -34.53 14.76 11.55
N LYS A 137 -33.35 15.06 10.98
CA LYS A 137 -32.97 16.42 10.57
C LYS A 137 -33.87 16.98 9.48
N ALA A 138 -34.21 16.18 8.46
CA ALA A 138 -35.12 16.62 7.39
C ALA A 138 -36.53 16.90 7.92
N LYS A 139 -37.05 16.06 8.82
CA LYS A 139 -38.38 16.22 9.41
C LYS A 139 -38.48 17.45 10.32
N SER A 140 -37.46 17.69 11.15
CA SER A 140 -37.40 18.87 12.03
C SER A 140 -37.22 20.18 11.27
N GLN A 141 -36.57 20.16 10.12
CA GLN A 141 -36.42 21.33 9.24
C GLN A 141 -37.72 21.66 8.47
N SER A 142 -38.49 20.65 8.07
CA SER A 142 -39.81 20.81 7.44
C SER A 142 -40.86 21.44 8.39
N THR A 143 -40.87 21.08 9.68
CA THR A 143 -41.84 21.62 10.64
C THR A 143 -41.62 23.09 11.03
N ASN A 144 -40.43 23.66 10.79
CA ASN A 144 -40.12 25.06 11.10
C ASN A 144 -40.45 26.05 9.97
N GLN A 145 -40.84 25.59 8.77
CA GLN A 145 -41.16 26.46 7.63
C GLN A 145 -42.65 26.85 7.53
N GLY A 146 -43.50 26.37 8.44
CA GLY A 146 -44.96 26.58 8.39
C GLY A 146 -45.53 27.69 9.29
N LYS A 147 -44.69 28.51 9.95
CA LYS A 147 -45.17 29.57 10.86
C LYS A 147 -44.89 30.95 10.26
N LYS A 148 -45.78 31.41 9.39
CA LYS A 148 -45.93 32.81 8.97
C LYS A 148 -47.40 33.18 9.00
#